data_AF-A0A3E0NTK9-F1
#
_entry.id   AF-A0A3E0NTK9-F1
#
_cell.length_a   1.000
_cell.length_b   1.000
_cell.length_c   1.000
_cell.angle_alpha   90.00
_cell.angle_beta   90.00
_cell.angle_gamma   90.00
#
_symmetry.space_group_name_H-M   'P 1'
#
loop_
_entity.id
_entity.type
_entity.pdbx_description
1 polymer ?
#
loop_
_entity_poly.entity_id
_entity_poly.type
_entity_poly.pdbx_seq_one_letter_code
_entity_poly.pdbx_strand_id
1 'polypeptide(L)'
;MRDRILEAGGVQVRFFWQHDRYAHQVLLRRGGTWVVALATREGSSQDEWPVSPPFQSLEVSDRAPTQALLVGMAGKSHWSASVEIEPDGSCITFDVACRLRAAAGPLGSSYEVGNAQPFHVESTATVTRDEAALHIRPAPAEDALPTTVRWQYRLRPVD
;
A
#
# COMPACT_ATOMS: atom_id res chain seq x y z
N MET A 1 0.83 8.70 -18.30
CA MET A 1 -0.29 8.82 -17.33
C MET A 1 0.13 9.86 -16.31
N ARG A 2 -0.73 10.80 -15.91
CA ARG A 2 -0.38 11.74 -14.82
C ARG A 2 -0.48 11.03 -13.48
N ASP A 3 0.38 11.39 -12.54
CA ASP A 3 0.30 10.94 -11.17
C ASP A 3 -1.06 11.29 -10.54
N ARG A 4 -1.42 10.57 -9.49
CA ARG A 4 -2.59 10.84 -8.65
C ARG A 4 -2.14 11.01 -7.22
N ILE A 5 -2.78 11.93 -6.50
CA ILE A 5 -2.34 12.34 -5.17
C ILE A 5 -3.53 12.31 -4.22
N LEU A 6 -3.33 11.71 -3.05
CA LEU A 6 -4.11 11.98 -1.85
C LEU A 6 -3.24 12.84 -0.94
N GLU A 7 -3.79 13.92 -0.39
CA GLU A 7 -3.06 14.82 0.50
C GLU A 7 -3.99 15.33 1.60
N ALA A 8 -3.54 15.25 2.84
CA ALA A 8 -4.17 15.94 3.96
C ALA A 8 -3.12 16.27 5.02
N GLY A 9 -3.22 17.45 5.60
CA GLY A 9 -2.25 17.95 6.58
C GLY A 9 -0.81 17.94 6.05
N GLY A 10 0.09 17.29 6.79
CA GLY A 10 1.51 17.14 6.45
C GLY A 10 1.86 15.82 5.75
N VAL A 11 0.86 15.12 5.18
CA VAL A 11 0.99 13.77 4.62
C VAL A 11 0.46 13.71 3.21
N GLN A 12 1.16 12.97 2.34
CA GLN A 12 0.77 12.76 0.95
C GLN A 12 0.98 11.30 0.55
N VAL A 13 0.02 10.72 -0.20
CA VAL A 13 0.21 9.48 -0.95
C VAL A 13 0.20 9.81 -2.43
N ARG A 14 1.33 9.56 -3.10
CA ARG A 14 1.49 9.78 -4.54
C ARG A 14 1.47 8.43 -5.25
N PHE A 15 0.51 8.24 -6.14
CA PHE A 15 0.41 7.09 -7.04
C PHE A 15 0.95 7.44 -8.42
N PHE A 16 1.73 6.54 -8.99
CA PHE A 16 2.29 6.71 -10.33
C PHE A 16 2.35 5.37 -11.06
N TRP A 17 2.21 5.41 -12.38
CA TRP A 17 2.32 4.22 -13.21
C TRP A 17 3.79 3.83 -13.38
N GLN A 18 4.13 2.60 -13.05
CA GLN A 18 5.47 2.02 -13.18
C GLN A 18 5.36 0.67 -13.89
N HIS A 19 5.97 0.59 -15.08
CA HIS A 19 5.93 -0.59 -15.96
C HIS A 19 4.50 -1.01 -16.33
N ASP A 20 3.91 -1.96 -15.61
CA ASP A 20 2.61 -2.59 -15.87
C ASP A 20 1.60 -2.39 -14.73
N ARG A 21 1.94 -1.59 -13.71
CA ARG A 21 1.11 -1.37 -12.51
C ARG A 21 1.30 0.03 -11.92
N TYR A 22 0.44 0.38 -10.98
CA TYR A 22 0.59 1.53 -10.11
C TYR A 22 1.45 1.16 -8.91
N ALA A 23 2.49 1.95 -8.70
CA ALA A 23 3.25 2.02 -7.47
C ALA A 23 2.79 3.24 -6.65
N HIS A 24 3.18 3.32 -5.38
CA HIS A 24 2.95 4.52 -4.58
C HIS A 24 4.10 4.89 -3.66
N GLN A 25 4.14 6.17 -3.33
CA GLN A 25 5.01 6.73 -2.31
C GLN A 25 4.16 7.36 -1.22
N VAL A 26 4.60 7.20 0.02
CA VAL A 26 4.11 7.95 1.17
C VAL A 26 5.15 9.03 1.51
N LEU A 27 4.72 10.28 1.49
CA LEU A 27 5.55 11.45 1.71
C LEU A 27 5.09 12.23 2.93
N LEU A 28 6.07 12.84 3.60
CA LEU A 28 5.87 13.73 4.75
C LEU A 28 6.36 15.14 4.42
N ARG A 29 5.65 16.15 4.93
CA ARG A 29 6.06 17.54 4.79
C ARG A 29 7.13 17.89 5.83
N ARG A 30 8.32 18.28 5.38
CA ARG A 30 9.46 18.69 6.23
C ARG A 30 10.06 19.98 5.68
N GLY A 31 10.16 21.03 6.50
CA GLY A 31 10.71 22.32 6.09
C GLY A 31 10.02 22.94 4.85
N GLY A 32 8.71 22.70 4.69
CA GLY A 32 7.95 23.15 3.52
C GLY A 32 8.07 22.27 2.27
N THR A 33 8.93 21.25 2.28
CA THR A 33 9.16 20.31 1.17
C THR A 33 8.58 18.93 1.44
N TRP A 34 8.23 18.18 0.39
CA TRP A 34 7.79 16.80 0.50
C TRP A 34 8.98 15.85 0.44
N VAL A 35 9.12 14.97 1.44
CA VAL A 35 10.19 13.98 1.52
C VAL A 35 9.56 12.58 1.54
N VAL A 36 10.09 11.67 0.72
CA VAL A 36 9.64 10.27 0.69
C VAL A 36 10.03 9.58 1.99
N ALA A 37 9.02 9.07 2.70
CA ALA A 37 9.20 8.24 3.89
C ALA A 37 9.06 6.75 3.57
N LEU A 38 8.17 6.39 2.64
CA LEU A 38 8.04 5.02 2.14
C LEU A 38 7.84 5.04 0.62
N ALA A 39 8.51 4.14 -0.09
CA ALA A 39 8.24 3.86 -1.50
C ALA A 39 7.88 2.39 -1.65
N THR A 40 6.82 2.05 -2.40
CA THR A 40 6.47 0.64 -2.59
C THR A 40 7.58 -0.10 -3.33
N ARG A 41 7.81 -1.34 -2.92
CA ARG A 41 8.57 -2.33 -3.68
C ARG A 41 7.60 -3.13 -4.51
N GLU A 42 7.69 -2.98 -5.82
CA GLU A 42 6.88 -3.72 -6.77
C GLU A 42 7.55 -5.03 -7.19
N GLY A 43 6.72 -6.01 -7.57
CA GLY A 43 7.17 -7.20 -8.28
C GLY A 43 7.26 -6.99 -9.79
N SER A 44 7.66 -8.04 -10.50
CA SER A 44 7.67 -8.09 -11.96
C SER A 44 6.34 -8.57 -12.54
N SER A 45 6.18 -8.47 -13.87
CA SER A 45 5.02 -9.04 -14.57
C SER A 45 5.03 -10.58 -14.61
N GLN A 46 6.14 -11.22 -14.22
CA GLN A 46 6.30 -12.67 -14.19
C GLN A 46 6.02 -13.25 -12.80
N ASP A 47 5.88 -12.40 -11.79
CA ASP A 47 5.64 -12.85 -10.42
C ASP A 47 4.17 -13.24 -10.25
N GLU A 48 3.90 -14.51 -9.98
CA GLU A 48 2.54 -14.95 -9.62
C GLU A 48 2.12 -14.39 -8.25
N TRP A 49 3.09 -14.20 -7.36
CA TRP A 49 2.93 -13.69 -6.00
C TRP A 49 3.94 -12.57 -5.75
N PRO A 50 3.68 -11.35 -6.27
CA PRO A 50 4.58 -10.22 -6.09
C PRO A 50 4.62 -9.78 -4.63
N VAL A 51 5.72 -9.12 -4.24
CA VAL A 51 5.96 -8.64 -2.86
C VAL A 51 5.02 -7.50 -2.41
N SER A 52 4.31 -6.90 -3.36
CA SER A 52 3.23 -5.92 -3.19
C SER A 52 2.13 -6.17 -4.24
N PRO A 53 0.89 -5.73 -4.00
CA PRO A 53 -0.22 -5.97 -4.93
C PRO A 53 0.02 -5.34 -6.32
N PRO A 54 -0.23 -6.07 -7.43
CA PRO A 54 0.02 -5.60 -8.79
C PRO A 54 -1.14 -4.72 -9.31
N PHE A 55 -1.37 -3.55 -8.72
CA PHE A 55 -2.52 -2.71 -9.06
C PHE A 55 -2.47 -2.18 -10.50
N GLN A 56 -3.44 -2.51 -11.34
CA GLN A 56 -3.48 -2.12 -12.75
C GLN A 56 -4.52 -1.04 -13.03
N SER A 57 -5.43 -0.79 -12.10
CA SER A 57 -6.39 0.31 -12.15
C SER A 57 -6.39 1.08 -10.83
N LEU A 58 -6.64 2.38 -10.95
CA LEU A 58 -6.68 3.35 -9.86
C LEU A 58 -7.81 4.34 -10.12
N GLU A 59 -8.70 4.47 -9.15
CA GLU A 59 -9.70 5.52 -9.08
C GLU A 59 -9.45 6.36 -7.83
N VAL A 60 -9.46 7.69 -7.98
CA VAL A 60 -9.33 8.62 -6.85
C VAL A 60 -10.60 9.44 -6.75
N SER A 61 -11.17 9.49 -5.55
CA SER A 61 -12.32 10.32 -5.21
C SER A 61 -11.85 11.53 -4.43
N ASP A 62 -12.13 12.71 -4.99
CA ASP A 62 -11.86 13.99 -4.34
C ASP A 62 -12.97 14.41 -3.35
N ARG A 63 -13.99 13.56 -3.15
CA ARG A 63 -15.02 13.76 -2.11
C ARG A 63 -14.46 13.34 -0.77
N ALA A 64 -14.74 14.11 0.29
CA ALA A 64 -14.29 13.80 1.63
C ALA A 64 -15.02 12.56 2.23
N PRO A 65 -14.30 11.62 2.87
CA PRO A 65 -12.83 11.57 2.96
C PRO A 65 -12.21 11.18 1.62
N THR A 66 -11.12 11.86 1.25
CA THR A 66 -10.42 11.58 -0.01
C THR A 66 -9.89 10.15 0.02
N GLN A 67 -10.24 9.36 -0.99
CA GLN A 67 -9.91 7.93 -1.05
C GLN A 67 -9.40 7.53 -2.42
N ALA A 68 -8.49 6.55 -2.45
CA ALA A 68 -8.11 5.84 -3.65
C ALA A 68 -8.62 4.40 -3.59
N LEU A 69 -9.15 3.91 -4.71
CA LEU A 69 -9.52 2.52 -4.92
C LEU A 69 -8.60 1.94 -5.99
N LEU A 70 -7.97 0.81 -5.66
CA LEU A 70 -7.02 0.13 -6.54
C LEU A 70 -7.47 -1.29 -6.78
N VAL A 71 -7.30 -1.77 -8.01
CA VAL A 71 -7.53 -3.18 -8.36
C VAL A 71 -6.46 -3.68 -9.32
N GLY A 72 -6.16 -4.98 -9.27
CA GLY A 72 -5.20 -5.61 -10.16
C GLY A 72 -5.21 -7.12 -10.06
N MET A 73 -4.35 -7.77 -10.85
CA MET A 73 -4.22 -9.22 -10.84
C MET A 73 -2.78 -9.69 -11.07
N ALA A 74 -2.44 -10.83 -10.45
CA ALA A 74 -1.29 -11.65 -10.80
C ALA A 74 -1.69 -13.12 -10.74
N GLY A 75 -1.27 -13.89 -11.74
CA GLY A 75 -1.70 -15.27 -11.92
C GLY A 75 -3.24 -15.39 -11.93
N LYS A 76 -3.78 -16.16 -10.99
CA LYS A 76 -5.23 -16.40 -10.84
C LYS A 76 -5.88 -15.56 -9.73
N SER A 77 -5.12 -14.68 -9.09
CA SER A 77 -5.53 -13.96 -7.89
C SER A 77 -5.89 -12.51 -8.20
N HIS A 78 -6.99 -12.05 -7.62
CA HIS A 78 -7.43 -10.67 -7.76
C HIS A 78 -7.06 -9.89 -6.51
N TRP A 79 -6.55 -8.68 -6.70
CA TRP A 79 -6.10 -7.81 -5.64
C TRP A 79 -6.94 -6.53 -5.67
N SER A 80 -7.28 -6.04 -4.49
CA SER A 80 -7.98 -4.77 -4.32
C SER A 80 -7.44 -4.05 -3.09
N ALA A 81 -7.46 -2.72 -3.13
CA ALA A 81 -7.22 -1.92 -1.94
C ALA A 81 -8.05 -0.65 -1.90
N SER A 82 -8.34 -0.19 -0.69
CA SER A 82 -8.64 1.22 -0.44
C SER A 82 -7.48 1.88 0.30
N VAL A 83 -7.23 3.15 -0.05
CA VAL A 83 -6.29 4.01 0.66
C VAL A 83 -7.00 5.29 1.02
N GLU A 84 -6.98 5.63 2.31
CA GLU A 84 -7.69 6.78 2.86
C GLU A 84 -6.72 7.59 3.71
N ILE A 85 -6.81 8.92 3.66
CA ILE A 85 -6.10 9.80 4.59
C ILE A 85 -7.15 10.47 5.47
N GLU A 86 -6.95 10.43 6.79
CA GLU A 86 -7.79 11.17 7.74
C GLU A 86 -7.77 12.67 7.39
N PRO A 87 -8.88 13.41 7.56
CA PRO A 87 -8.96 14.81 7.15
C PRO A 87 -7.90 15.74 7.77
N ASP A 88 -7.40 15.40 8.96
CA ASP A 88 -6.35 16.14 9.67
C ASP A 88 -4.92 15.73 9.26
N GLY A 89 -4.78 14.73 8.39
CA GLY A 89 -3.50 14.17 7.97
C GLY A 89 -2.80 13.35 9.06
N SER A 90 -3.48 13.02 10.16
CA SER A 90 -2.88 12.28 11.27
C SER A 90 -2.61 10.81 10.93
N CYS A 91 -3.32 10.26 9.95
CA CYS A 91 -3.23 8.85 9.63
C CYS A 91 -3.57 8.55 8.18
N ILE A 92 -2.85 7.59 7.60
CA ILE A 92 -3.20 6.94 6.33
C ILE A 92 -3.63 5.51 6.63
N THR A 93 -4.79 5.10 6.16
CA THR A 93 -5.28 3.73 6.28
C THR A 93 -5.16 3.03 4.93
N PHE A 94 -4.49 1.88 4.93
CA PHE A 94 -4.46 0.95 3.81
C PHE A 94 -5.28 -0.28 4.19
N ASP A 95 -6.26 -0.62 3.37
CA ASP A 95 -7.02 -1.85 3.48
C ASP A 95 -6.83 -2.65 2.20
N VAL A 96 -6.12 -3.78 2.29
CA VAL A 96 -5.71 -4.57 1.14
C VAL A 96 -6.31 -5.97 1.25
N ALA A 97 -6.84 -6.46 0.12
CA ALA A 97 -7.37 -7.80 0.01
C ALA A 97 -6.85 -8.51 -1.23
N CYS A 98 -6.63 -9.82 -1.10
CA CYS A 98 -6.30 -10.73 -2.19
C CYS A 98 -7.31 -11.88 -2.21
N ARG A 99 -8.07 -12.01 -3.30
CA ARG A 99 -8.94 -13.15 -3.57
C ARG A 99 -8.14 -14.28 -4.20
N LEU A 100 -7.87 -15.31 -3.41
CA LEU A 100 -7.09 -16.48 -3.80
C LEU A 100 -7.97 -17.51 -4.51
N ARG A 101 -7.44 -18.04 -5.62
CA ARG A 101 -8.03 -19.18 -6.37
C ARG A 101 -7.06 -20.36 -6.53
N ALA A 102 -5.88 -20.25 -5.92
CA ALA A 102 -4.84 -21.25 -5.85
C ALA A 102 -4.12 -21.11 -4.50
N ALA A 103 -3.31 -22.10 -4.13
CA ALA A 103 -2.48 -22.02 -2.93
C ALA A 103 -1.62 -20.76 -2.98
N ALA A 104 -1.62 -19.98 -1.89
CA ALA A 104 -0.95 -18.69 -1.86
C ALA A 104 0.57 -18.87 -1.77
N GLY A 105 1.30 -18.08 -2.55
CA GLY A 105 2.68 -17.72 -2.21
C GLY A 105 2.71 -16.62 -1.14
N PRO A 106 3.87 -15.97 -0.95
CA PRO A 106 3.99 -14.84 -0.03
C PRO A 106 3.06 -13.69 -0.44
N LEU A 107 2.27 -13.19 0.52
CA LEU A 107 1.42 -12.02 0.36
C LEU A 107 1.92 -10.87 1.24
N GLY A 108 1.63 -9.63 0.84
CA GLY A 108 1.84 -8.48 1.70
C GLY A 108 1.92 -7.16 0.94
N SER A 109 2.35 -6.13 1.67
CA SER A 109 2.77 -4.84 1.16
C SER A 109 4.19 -4.57 1.61
N SER A 110 5.08 -4.29 0.67
CA SER A 110 6.51 -4.10 0.91
C SER A 110 6.95 -2.71 0.51
N TYR A 111 7.82 -2.11 1.30
CA TYR A 111 8.28 -0.74 1.14
C TYR A 111 9.79 -0.64 1.32
N GLU A 112 10.41 0.27 0.58
CA GLU A 112 11.70 0.87 0.91
C GLU A 112 11.47 2.02 1.89
N VAL A 113 12.28 2.09 2.94
CA VAL A 113 12.22 3.14 3.96
C VAL A 113 13.13 4.28 3.54
N GLY A 114 12.56 5.48 3.42
CA GLY A 114 13.28 6.71 3.11
C GLY A 114 13.91 7.36 4.35
N ASN A 115 14.59 8.50 4.14
CA ASN A 115 15.32 9.21 5.19
C ASN A 115 14.42 10.07 6.11
N ALA A 116 13.13 10.22 5.81
CA ALA A 116 12.20 10.93 6.69
C ALA A 116 11.86 10.07 7.91
N GLN A 117 11.75 10.71 9.10
CA GLN A 117 11.40 10.02 10.36
C GLN A 117 10.21 9.06 10.15
N PRO A 118 10.30 7.83 10.66
CA PRO A 118 9.40 6.76 10.25
C PRO A 118 7.99 6.99 10.77
N PHE A 119 7.01 6.39 10.10
CA PHE A 119 5.66 6.25 10.63
C PHE A 119 5.63 5.24 11.78
N HIS A 120 4.77 5.49 12.78
CA HIS A 120 4.18 4.42 13.59
C HIS A 120 3.25 3.59 12.71
N VAL A 121 3.42 2.27 12.74
CA VAL A 121 2.61 1.32 11.97
C VAL A 121 1.71 0.57 12.94
N GLU A 122 0.41 0.79 12.85
CA GLU A 122 -0.60 -0.03 13.54
C GLU A 122 -1.16 -1.02 12.52
N SER A 123 -1.16 -2.31 12.81
CA SER A 123 -1.64 -3.31 11.85
C SER A 123 -2.24 -4.52 12.56
N THR A 124 -3.21 -5.15 11.89
CA THR A 124 -3.72 -6.48 12.25
C THR A 124 -2.86 -7.60 11.64
N ALA A 125 -1.92 -7.25 10.78
CA ALA A 125 -0.97 -8.14 10.11
C ALA A 125 0.38 -8.16 10.84
N THR A 126 1.24 -9.11 10.44
CA THR A 126 2.62 -9.16 10.92
C THR A 126 3.42 -8.04 10.27
N VAL A 127 4.03 -7.18 11.08
CA VAL A 127 4.88 -6.08 10.64
C VAL A 127 6.34 -6.44 10.93
N THR A 128 7.19 -6.44 9.91
CA THR A 128 8.65 -6.56 10.06
C THR A 128 9.31 -5.34 9.45
N ARG A 129 10.20 -4.68 10.20
CA ARG A 129 10.93 -3.48 9.77
C ARG A 129 12.41 -3.63 10.07
N ASP A 130 13.24 -3.24 9.12
CA ASP A 130 14.67 -2.98 9.30
C ASP A 130 15.00 -1.54 8.86
N GLU A 131 16.28 -1.20 8.75
CA GLU A 131 16.72 0.15 8.37
C GLU A 131 16.32 0.55 6.94
N ALA A 132 16.20 -0.43 6.03
CA ALA A 132 15.97 -0.19 4.60
C ALA A 132 14.56 -0.57 4.14
N ALA A 133 13.84 -1.42 4.88
CA ALA A 133 12.60 -2.01 4.43
C ALA A 133 11.53 -2.13 5.53
N LEU A 134 10.28 -2.03 5.08
CA LEU A 134 9.08 -2.33 5.85
C LEU A 134 8.24 -3.36 5.09
N HIS A 135 7.87 -4.45 5.75
CA HIS A 135 6.97 -5.46 5.21
C HIS A 135 5.78 -5.65 6.14
N ILE A 136 4.58 -5.65 5.55
CA ILE A 136 3.33 -5.92 6.24
C ILE A 136 2.71 -7.15 5.58
N ARG A 137 2.59 -8.25 6.33
CA ARG A 137 2.15 -9.55 5.80
C ARG A 137 0.90 -10.03 6.53
N PRO A 138 -0.16 -10.44 5.81
CA PRO A 138 -1.32 -11.04 6.45
C PRO A 138 -0.94 -12.34 7.17
N ALA A 139 -1.82 -12.81 8.05
CA ALA A 139 -1.78 -14.19 8.48
C ALA A 139 -1.90 -15.13 7.27
N PRO A 140 -1.31 -16.34 7.33
CA PRO A 140 -1.48 -17.35 6.29
C PRO A 140 -2.95 -17.59 5.96
N ALA A 141 -3.26 -17.82 4.68
CA ALA A 141 -4.60 -18.16 4.24
C ALA A 141 -5.02 -19.53 4.82
N GLU A 142 -6.30 -19.69 5.10
CA GLU A 142 -6.89 -21.01 5.33
C GLU A 142 -6.88 -21.84 4.04
N ASP A 143 -6.84 -23.17 4.16
CA ASP A 143 -6.69 -24.10 3.02
C ASP A 143 -7.93 -24.16 2.10
N ALA A 144 -9.06 -23.57 2.50
CA ALA A 144 -10.29 -23.58 1.73
C ALA A 144 -10.26 -22.53 0.60
N LEU A 145 -10.32 -22.97 -0.66
CA LEU A 145 -10.38 -22.09 -1.84
C LEU A 145 -11.77 -22.11 -2.50
N PRO A 146 -12.23 -20.99 -3.07
CA PRO A 146 -11.61 -19.67 -3.06
C PRO A 146 -11.81 -18.92 -1.73
N THR A 147 -10.76 -18.28 -1.22
CA THR A 147 -10.80 -17.45 -0.01
C THR A 147 -10.28 -16.05 -0.27
N THR A 148 -10.56 -15.12 0.64
CA THR A 148 -10.04 -13.75 0.60
C THR A 148 -9.15 -13.54 1.81
N VAL A 149 -7.88 -13.22 1.57
CA VAL A 149 -6.95 -12.78 2.61
C VAL A 149 -6.95 -11.26 2.64
N ARG A 150 -7.13 -10.67 3.82
CA ARG A 150 -7.18 -9.22 4.02
C ARG A 150 -6.18 -8.81 5.09
N TRP A 151 -5.47 -7.71 4.87
CA TRP A 151 -4.66 -7.07 5.89
C TRP A 151 -4.90 -5.56 5.85
N GLN A 152 -5.00 -5.00 7.04
CA GLN A 152 -5.18 -3.57 7.23
C GLN A 152 -4.00 -3.03 8.02
N TYR A 153 -3.55 -1.84 7.66
CA TYR A 153 -2.56 -1.11 8.42
C TYR A 153 -2.78 0.38 8.32
N ARG A 154 -2.35 1.06 9.37
CA ARG A 154 -2.41 2.49 9.54
C ARG A 154 -1.00 3.04 9.70
N LEU A 155 -0.71 4.12 8.99
CA LEU A 155 0.54 4.85 9.09
C LEU A 155 0.27 6.19 9.76
N ARG A 156 0.80 6.38 10.97
CA ARG A 156 0.76 7.65 11.70
C ARG A 156 2.14 8.32 11.67
N PRO A 157 2.29 9.53 11.13
CA PRO A 157 3.55 10.25 11.20
C PRO A 157 4.03 10.38 12.65
N VAL A 158 5.33 10.25 12.87
CA VAL A 158 5.94 10.62 14.15
C VAL A 158 6.22 12.12 14.11
N ASP A 159 5.83 12.81 15.19
CA ASP A 159 6.07 14.25 15.38
C ASP A 159 7.56 14.61 15.37
#